data_AF-X1K7L5-F1
#
_entry.id   AF-X1K7L5-F1
#
_cell.length_a   1.000
_cell.length_b   1.000
_cell.length_c   1.000
_cell.angle_alpha   90.00
_cell.angle_beta   90.00
_cell.angle_gamma   90.00
#
_symmetry.space_group_name_H-M   'P 1'
#
loop_
_entity.id
_entity.type
_entity.pdbx_description
1 polymer ?
#
loop_
_entity_poly.entity_id
_entity_poly.type
_entity_poly.pdbx_seq_one_letter_code
_entity_poly.pdbx_strand_id
1 'polypeptide(L)' 'MMIDNNKKEFDRWFSQAKHDLKVAQDNLNLKNYDWVCFQSQQSTEKALKAFLFLKGERGLITHSIFN' A
#
# COMPACT_ATOMS: atom_id res chain seq x y z
N MET A 1 -15.83 18.79 2.92
CA MET A 1 -15.06 18.35 1.73
C MET A 1 -14.45 16.96 2.01
N MET A 2 -15.24 15.89 1.95
CA MET A 2 -14.76 14.52 2.26
C MET A 2 -14.09 13.81 1.07
N ILE A 3 -14.49 14.16 -0.16
CA ILE A 3 -13.98 13.57 -1.40
C ILE A 3 -12.49 13.89 -1.62
N ASP A 4 -12.09 15.14 -1.35
CA ASP A 4 -10.72 15.59 -1.56
C ASP A 4 -9.72 14.82 -0.67
N ASN A 5 -10.12 14.54 0.57
CA ASN A 5 -9.29 13.78 1.50
C ASN A 5 -9.22 12.28 1.14
N ASN A 6 -10.21 11.70 0.45
CA ASN A 6 -10.14 10.31 -0.02
C ASN A 6 -9.13 10.16 -1.17
N LYS A 7 -9.13 11.12 -2.11
CA LYS A 7 -8.17 11.12 -3.22
C LYS A 7 -6.74 11.28 -2.72
N LYS A 8 -6.52 12.17 -1.76
CA LYS A 8 -5.21 12.35 -1.12
C LYS A 8 -4.70 11.06 -0.46
N GLU A 9 -5.56 10.36 0.28
CA GLU A 9 -5.19 9.08 0.90
C GLU A 9 -4.97 7.98 -0.15
N PHE A 10 -5.79 7.92 -1.20
CA PHE A 10 -5.53 7.02 -2.33
C PHE A 10 -4.14 7.27 -2.92
N ASP A 11 -3.81 8.51 -3.28
CA ASP A 11 -2.52 8.86 -3.88
C ASP A 11 -1.36 8.46 -2.95
N ARG A 12 -1.50 8.68 -1.64
CA ARG A 12 -0.51 8.32 -0.61
C ARG A 12 -0.31 6.81 -0.49
N TRP A 13 -1.38 6.03 -0.36
CA TRP A 13 -1.30 4.58 -0.17
C TRP A 13 -0.89 3.86 -1.46
N PHE A 14 -1.42 4.31 -2.60
CA PHE A 14 -1.10 3.72 -3.89
C PHE A 14 0.34 4.01 -4.33
N SER A 15 0.88 5.19 -4.01
CA SER A 15 2.30 5.49 -4.22
C SER A 15 3.21 4.53 -3.45
N GLN A 16 2.90 4.28 -2.17
CA GLN A 16 3.64 3.32 -1.36
C GLN A 16 3.49 1.87 -1.87
N ALA A 17 2.29 1.47 -2.29
CA ALA A 17 2.07 0.15 -2.89
C ALA A 17 2.95 -0.10 -4.11
N LYS A 18 3.07 0.91 -4.99
CA LYS A 18 3.97 0.85 -6.17
C LYS A 18 5.44 0.76 -5.75
N HIS A 19 5.84 1.49 -4.71
CA HIS A 19 7.20 1.40 -4.18
C HIS A 19 7.51 0.00 -3.65
N ASP A 20 6.63 -0.58 -2.83
CA ASP A 20 6.80 -1.95 -2.31
C ASP A 20 6.92 -2.97 -3.44
N LEU A 21 6.09 -2.84 -4.50
CA LEU A 21 6.18 -3.72 -5.68
C LEU A 21 7.53 -3.58 -6.40
N LYS A 22 8.03 -2.35 -6.57
CA LYS A 22 9.36 -2.13 -7.15
C LYS A 22 10.44 -2.79 -6.28
N VAL A 23 10.38 -2.62 -4.96
CA VAL A 23 11.34 -3.22 -4.03
C VAL A 23 11.25 -4.75 -4.03
N ALA A 24 10.06 -5.33 -4.19
CA ALA A 24 9.91 -6.77 -4.39
C ALA A 24 10.60 -7.25 -5.68
N GLN A 25 10.45 -6.50 -6.79
CA GLN A 25 11.12 -6.81 -8.06
C GLN A 25 12.65 -6.66 -7.96
N ASP A 26 13.14 -5.62 -7.28
CA ASP A 26 14.57 -5.43 -7.03
C ASP A 26 15.13 -6.61 -6.20
N ASN A 27 14.42 -7.04 -5.15
CA ASN A 27 14.82 -8.18 -4.31
C ASN A 27 14.75 -9.53 -5.04
N LEU A 28 13.85 -9.67 -6.03
CA LEU A 28 13.78 -10.87 -6.85
C LEU A 28 15.07 -11.06 -7.66
N ASN A 29 15.61 -9.97 -8.20
CA ASN A 29 16.91 -9.98 -8.91
C ASN A 29 18.07 -10.34 -7.98
N LEU A 30 17.97 -9.97 -6.69
CA LEU A 30 18.95 -10.30 -5.66
C LEU A 30 18.74 -11.69 -5.02
N LYS A 31 17.68 -12.41 -5.41
CA LYS A 31 17.28 -13.72 -4.83
C LYS A 31 16.95 -13.69 -3.34
N ASN A 32 16.56 -12.53 -2.80
CA ASN A 32 16.08 -12.37 -1.42
C ASN A 32 14.59 -12.76 -1.34
N TYR A 33 14.29 -14.04 -1.52
CA TYR A 33 12.91 -14.51 -1.73
C TYR A 33 11.96 -14.23 -0.55
N ASP A 34 12.48 -14.24 0.68
CA ASP A 34 11.76 -13.83 1.88
C ASP A 34 11.28 -12.37 1.78
N TRP A 35 12.16 -11.46 1.37
CA TRP A 35 11.84 -10.06 1.14
C TRP A 35 10.90 -9.85 -0.04
N VAL A 36 11.02 -10.65 -1.10
CA VAL A 36 10.06 -10.61 -2.23
C VAL A 36 8.64 -10.89 -1.73
N CYS A 37 8.46 -11.96 -0.95
CA CYS A 37 7.15 -12.33 -0.42
C CYS A 37 6.58 -11.25 0.52
N PHE A 38 7.40 -10.76 1.45
CA PHE A 38 7.01 -9.71 2.40
C PHE A 38 6.56 -8.43 1.68
N GLN A 39 7.37 -7.93 0.75
CA GLN A 39 7.08 -6.69 0.01
C GLN A 39 5.88 -6.85 -0.94
N SER A 40 5.69 -8.04 -1.53
CA SER A 40 4.51 -8.32 -2.36
C SER A 40 3.21 -8.29 -1.55
N GLN A 41 3.23 -8.82 -0.32
CA GLN A 41 2.10 -8.74 0.60
C GLN A 41 1.81 -7.29 1.00
N GLN A 42 2.84 -6.52 1.39
CA GLN A 42 2.70 -5.11 1.73
C GLN A 42 2.16 -4.26 0.56
N SER A 43 2.65 -4.51 -0.66
CA SER A 43 2.16 -3.84 -1.86
C SER A 43 0.66 -4.09 -2.06
N THR A 44 0.23 -5.34 -1.93
CA THR A 44 -1.19 -5.74 -2.09
C THR A 44 -2.07 -5.09 -1.02
N GLU A 45 -1.66 -5.13 0.25
CA GLU A 45 -2.39 -4.52 1.36
C GLU A 45 -2.59 -3.01 1.14
N LYS A 46 -1.52 -2.29 0.78
CA LYS A 46 -1.57 -0.84 0.55
C LYS A 46 -2.38 -0.48 -0.70
N ALA A 47 -2.31 -1.27 -1.76
CA ALA A 47 -3.12 -1.06 -2.96
C ALA A 47 -4.62 -1.24 -2.66
N LEU A 48 -4.97 -2.29 -1.92
CA LEU A 48 -6.35 -2.53 -1.49
C LEU A 48 -6.84 -1.40 -0.57
N LYS A 49 -6.01 -0.95 0.36
CA LYS A 49 -6.32 0.20 1.23
C LYS A 49 -6.59 1.47 0.41
N ALA A 50 -5.74 1.77 -0.57
CA ALA A 50 -5.95 2.90 -1.47
C ALA A 50 -7.30 2.80 -2.19
N PHE A 51 -7.61 1.64 -2.76
CA PHE A 51 -8.88 1.39 -3.45
C PHE A 51 -10.09 1.62 -2.54
N LEU A 52 -10.03 1.16 -1.29
CA LEU A 52 -11.11 1.33 -0.33
C LEU A 52 -11.31 2.79 0.11
N PHE A 53 -10.23 3.59 0.20
CA PHE A 53 -10.36 5.04 0.39
C PHE A 53 -11.16 5.71 -0.74
N LEU A 54 -10.96 5.30 -2.00
CA LEU A 54 -11.79 5.82 -3.12
C LEU A 54 -13.26 5.44 -2.99
N LYS A 55 -13.57 4.31 -2.32
CA LYS A 55 -14.93 3.88 -2.01
C LYS A 55 -15.54 4.59 -0.79
N GLY A 56 -14.77 5.41 -0.09
CA GLY A 56 -15.21 6.13 1.11
C GLY A 56 -15.03 5.34 2.41
N GLU A 57 -14.42 4.15 2.35
CA GLU A 57 -14.15 3.32 3.51
C GLU A 57 -12.90 3.82 4.24
N ARG A 58 -13.06 4.21 5.51
CA ARG A 58 -11.99 4.83 6.32
C ARG A 58 -11.60 4.02 7.56
N GLY A 59 -12.41 3.02 7.95
CA GLY A 59 -12.22 2.18 9.14
C GLY A 59 -11.26 1.01 8.94
N LEU A 60 -10.26 1.15 8.06
CA LEU A 60 -9.28 0.09 7.80
C LEU A 60 -8.17 0.18 8.84
N ILE A 61 -8.37 -0.53 9.95
CA ILE A 61 -7.30 -0.83 10.90
C ILE A 61 -6.27 -1.66 10.16
N THR A 62 -5.18 -1.00 9.79
CA THR A 62 -3.94 -1.68 9.40
C THR A 62 -2.88 -1.32 10.43
N HIS A 63 -1.67 -1.87 10.32
CA HIS A 63 -0.53 -1.68 11.24
C HIS A 63 0.01 -0.22 11.32
N SER A 64 -0.85 0.79 11.34
CA SER A 64 -0.52 2.18 11.60
C SER A 64 -0.27 2.35 13.10
N ILE A 65 0.96 2.67 13.47
CA ILE A 65 1.35 3.03 14.84
C ILE A 65 0.88 4.44 15.24
N PHE A 66 0.36 5.21 14.31
CA PHE A 66 -0.27 6.50 14.57
C PHE A 66 -1.76 6.42 14.21
N ASN A 67 -2.60 6.73 15.19
CA ASN A 67 -4.05 6.93 15.07
C ASN A 67 -4.36 8.37 14.63
#